data_AF-A0A3C0AMQ4-F1
#
_entry.id   AF-A0A3C0AMQ4-F1
#
_cell.length_a   1.000
_cell.length_b   1.000
_cell.length_c   1.000
_cell.angle_alpha   90.00
_cell.angle_beta   90.00
_cell.angle_gamma   90.00
#
_symmetry.space_group_name_H-M   'P 1'
#
loop_
_entity.id
_entity.type
_entity.pdbx_description
1 polymer ?
#
loop_
_entity_poly.entity_id
_entity_poly.type
_entity_poly.pdbx_seq_one_letter_code
_entity_poly.pdbx_strand_id
1 'polypeptide(L)'
;TIDQARELAEERRHEGRADTLARHSGGPRTLEDILGSAVEGAIQDLPLILKADTPGSLEALRSEINKFEHPEVRVKILHDGIGGVNESDVYLASASNAI
;
A
#
# COMPACT_ATOMS: atom_id res chain seq x y z
N THR A 1 6.10 30.20 17.43
CA THR A 1 7.32 29.65 18.07
C THR A 1 7.63 28.27 17.49
N ILE A 2 8.81 27.70 17.70
CA ILE A 2 9.15 26.33 17.25
C ILE A 2 8.09 25.32 17.77
N ASP A 3 7.56 25.55 18.98
CA ASP A 3 6.52 24.72 19.59
C ASP A 3 5.20 24.76 18.81
N GLN A 4 4.73 25.93 18.36
CA GLN A 4 3.53 26.04 17.54
C GLN A 4 3.68 25.37 16.17
N ALA A 5 4.88 25.44 15.57
CA ALA A 5 5.14 24.73 14.31
C ALA A 5 5.16 23.21 14.51
N ARG A 6 5.67 22.73 15.64
CA ARG A 6 5.68 21.32 16.01
C ARG A 6 4.27 20.79 16.30
N GLU A 7 3.46 21.56 17.00
CA GLU A 7 2.07 21.21 17.32
C GLU A 7 1.23 21.08 16.04
N LEU A 8 1.31 22.06 15.14
CA LEU A 8 0.64 22.01 13.84
C LEU A 8 1.13 20.84 12.96
N ALA A 9 2.41 20.49 13.04
CA ALA A 9 2.95 19.34 12.32
C ALA A 9 2.41 18.01 12.88
N GLU A 10 2.32 17.86 14.21
CA GLU A 10 1.76 16.67 14.84
C GLU A 10 0.26 16.51 14.56
N GLU A 11 -0.50 17.60 14.59
CA GLU A 11 -1.92 17.62 14.21
C GLU A 11 -2.11 17.08 12.78
N ARG A 12 -1.38 17.64 11.80
CA ARG A 12 -1.42 17.16 10.41
C ARG A 12 -1.01 15.70 10.25
N ARG A 13 -0.03 15.23 11.02
CA ARG A 13 0.38 13.81 11.01
C ARG A 13 -0.70 12.90 11.59
N HIS A 14 -1.44 13.39 12.58
CA HIS A 14 -2.55 12.65 13.17
C HIS A 14 -3.72 12.55 12.19
N GLU A 15 -4.09 13.67 11.55
CA GLU A 15 -5.12 13.71 10.50
C GLU A 15 -4.78 12.80 9.32
N GLY A 16 -3.54 12.86 8.81
CA GLY A 16 -3.09 12.01 7.71
C GLY A 16 -3.15 10.51 8.06
N ARG A 17 -2.79 10.14 9.30
CA ARG A 17 -2.95 8.76 9.79
C ARG A 17 -4.41 8.34 9.81
N ALA A 18 -5.30 9.18 10.31
CA ALA A 18 -6.73 8.89 10.35
C ALA A 18 -7.32 8.66 8.94
N ASP A 19 -6.94 9.48 7.95
CA ASP A 19 -7.36 9.29 6.55
C ASP A 19 -6.85 7.97 5.96
N THR A 20 -5.57 7.64 6.18
CA THR A 20 -5.02 6.35 5.71
C THR A 20 -5.73 5.15 6.34
N LEU A 21 -6.02 5.21 7.64
CA LEU A 21 -6.76 4.16 8.34
C LEU A 21 -8.19 4.06 7.84
N ALA A 22 -8.86 5.18 7.56
CA ALA A 22 -10.21 5.18 6.99
C ALA A 22 -10.23 4.55 5.59
N ARG A 23 -9.22 4.82 4.76
CA ARG A 23 -9.07 4.21 3.42
C ARG A 23 -8.74 2.71 3.45
N HIS A 24 -7.94 2.28 4.42
CA HIS A 24 -7.56 0.87 4.59
C HIS A 24 -8.59 0.05 5.39
N SER A 25 -9.50 0.71 6.12
CA SER A 25 -10.67 0.10 6.76
C SER A 25 -11.77 -0.10 5.71
N GLY A 26 -11.50 -0.91 4.68
CA GLY A 26 -12.58 -1.62 4.02
C GLY A 26 -13.35 -2.32 5.14
N GLY A 27 -14.66 -2.07 5.25
CA GLY A 27 -15.49 -2.46 6.40
C GLY A 27 -15.30 -3.92 6.84
N PRO A 28 -15.79 -4.30 8.04
CA PRO A 28 -15.62 -5.65 8.56
C PRO A 28 -16.00 -6.67 7.48
N ARG A 29 -15.02 -7.45 7.01
CA ARG A 29 -15.27 -8.48 6.00
C ARG A 29 -16.28 -9.47 6.57
N THR A 30 -17.36 -9.68 5.84
CA THR A 30 -18.38 -10.65 6.27
C THR A 30 -17.85 -12.07 6.06
N LEU A 31 -18.40 -13.04 6.79
CA LEU A 31 -18.08 -14.46 6.59
C LEU A 31 -18.40 -14.92 5.16
N GLU A 32 -19.38 -14.28 4.52
CA GLU A 32 -19.80 -14.53 3.13
C GLU A 32 -18.73 -14.03 2.14
N ASP A 33 -18.10 -12.87 2.37
CA ASP A 33 -16.99 -12.37 1.55
C ASP A 33 -15.77 -13.30 1.63
N ILE A 34 -15.46 -13.79 2.84
CA ILE A 34 -14.33 -14.70 3.08
C ILE A 34 -14.55 -16.04 2.37
N LEU A 35 -15.79 -16.54 2.41
CA LEU A 35 -16.14 -17.81 1.77
C LEU A 35 -16.21 -17.70 0.24
N GLY A 36 -16.72 -16.58 -0.30
CA GLY A 36 -16.75 -16.32 -1.75
C GLY A 36 -15.36 -16.17 -2.37
N SER A 37 -14.45 -15.51 -1.66
CA SER A 37 -13.04 -15.31 -2.10
C SER A 37 -12.26 -16.62 -2.25
N ALA A 38 -12.69 -17.70 -1.58
CA ALA A 38 -12.04 -19.01 -1.67
C ALA A 38 -12.54 -19.86 -2.87
N VAL A 39 -13.66 -19.48 -3.49
CA VAL A 39 -14.32 -20.24 -4.58
C VAL A 39 -13.93 -19.73 -5.96
N GLU A 40 -13.58 -18.45 -6.09
CA GLU A 40 -12.99 -17.91 -7.31
C GLU A 40 -11.59 -18.51 -7.50
N GLY A 41 -11.43 -19.34 -8.53
CA GLY A 41 -10.19 -20.06 -8.84
C GLY A 41 -8.95 -19.17 -8.70
N ALA A 42 -7.90 -19.73 -8.09
CA ALA A 42 -6.75 -19.01 -7.54
C ALA A 42 -6.11 -17.99 -8.50
N ILE A 43 -6.65 -16.78 -8.54
CA ILE A 43 -5.98 -15.61 -9.11
C ILE A 43 -4.72 -15.42 -8.28
N GLN A 44 -3.56 -15.45 -8.93
CA GLN A 44 -2.31 -15.33 -8.22
C GLN A 44 -2.06 -13.86 -7.89
N ASP A 45 -2.04 -13.54 -6.59
CA ASP A 45 -1.63 -12.22 -6.13
C ASP A 45 -0.11 -12.08 -6.31
N LEU A 46 0.33 -11.02 -6.99
CA LEU A 46 1.72 -10.62 -7.13
C LEU A 46 1.99 -9.39 -6.25
N PRO A 47 2.50 -9.58 -5.02
CA PRO A 47 2.81 -8.47 -4.14
C PRO A 47 4.07 -7.72 -4.61
N LEU A 48 3.99 -6.39 -4.63
CA LEU A 48 5.08 -5.50 -5.04
C LEU A 48 5.42 -4.47 -3.96
N ILE A 49 6.71 -4.12 -3.85
CA ILE A 49 7.21 -2.99 -3.07
C ILE A 49 7.80 -1.96 -4.02
N LEU A 50 7.27 -0.73 -3.99
CA LEU A 50 7.68 0.34 -4.89
C LEU A 50 8.56 1.36 -4.19
N LYS A 51 9.73 1.63 -4.75
CA LYS A 51 10.63 2.71 -4.33
C LYS A 51 10.92 3.59 -5.51
N ALA A 52 10.79 4.90 -5.33
CA ALA A 52 11.05 5.89 -6.37
C ALA A 52 11.86 7.06 -5.83
N ASP A 53 12.66 7.70 -6.68
CA ASP A 53 13.49 8.83 -6.26
C ASP A 53 12.69 10.12 -6.03
N THR A 54 11.55 10.26 -6.71
CA THR A 54 10.70 11.45 -6.61
C THR A 54 9.23 11.09 -6.38
N PRO A 55 8.46 11.95 -5.68
CA PRO A 55 7.03 11.74 -5.47
C PRO A 55 6.24 11.56 -6.78
N GLY A 56 6.56 12.33 -7.82
CA GLY A 56 5.84 12.28 -9.09
C GLY A 56 6.02 10.95 -9.83
N SER A 57 7.22 10.36 -9.77
CA SER A 57 7.47 9.03 -10.33
C SER A 57 6.68 7.95 -9.60
N LEU A 58 6.58 8.04 -8.27
CA LEU A 58 5.81 7.08 -7.46
C LEU A 58 4.32 7.11 -7.81
N GLU A 59 3.76 8.31 -7.95
CA GLU A 59 2.35 8.49 -8.29
C GLU A 59 2.04 7.99 -9.70
N ALA A 60 2.90 8.29 -10.67
CA ALA A 60 2.77 7.79 -12.04
C ALA A 60 2.82 6.25 -12.09
N LEU A 61 3.82 5.64 -11.42
CA LEU A 61 3.95 4.18 -11.37
C LEU A 61 2.74 3.51 -10.72
N ARG A 62 2.26 4.05 -9.60
CA ARG A 62 1.05 3.53 -8.94
C ARG A 62 -0.17 3.63 -9.86
N SER A 63 -0.34 4.74 -10.58
CA SER A 63 -1.46 4.91 -11.51
C SER A 63 -1.42 3.89 -12.64
N GLU A 64 -0.25 3.67 -13.25
CA GLU A 64 -0.11 2.71 -14.35
C GLU A 64 -0.27 1.25 -13.89
N ILE A 65 0.30 0.89 -12.73
CA ILE A 65 0.16 -0.46 -12.17
C ILE A 65 -1.30 -0.77 -11.82
N ASN A 66 -2.04 0.21 -11.30
CA ASN A 66 -3.47 0.02 -11.00
C ASN A 66 -4.34 -0.14 -12.25
N LYS A 67 -3.89 0.31 -13.43
CA LYS A 67 -4.58 0.08 -14.71
C LYS A 67 -4.27 -1.30 -15.30
N PHE A 68 -3.24 -1.97 -14.79
CA PHE A 68 -2.83 -3.27 -15.29
C PHE A 68 -3.77 -4.36 -14.75
N GLU A 69 -4.74 -4.76 -15.57
CA GLU A 69 -5.66 -5.85 -15.27
C GLU A 69 -5.32 -7.07 -16.12
N HIS A 70 -5.04 -8.21 -15.46
CA HIS A 70 -4.81 -9.49 -16.11
C HIS A 70 -5.69 -10.57 -15.45
N PRO A 71 -6.33 -11.47 -16.22
CA PRO A 71 -7.27 -12.46 -15.67
C PRO A 71 -6.62 -13.50 -14.74
N GLU A 72 -5.32 -13.76 -14.89
CA GLU A 72 -4.60 -14.80 -14.13
C GLU A 72 -3.80 -14.26 -12.93
N VAL A 73 -3.41 -12.99 -12.96
CA VAL A 73 -2.49 -12.39 -11.98
C VAL A 73 -3.01 -11.04 -11.54
N ARG A 74 -3.17 -10.87 -10.23
CA ARG A 74 -3.54 -9.58 -9.62
C ARG A 74 -2.32 -8.94 -8.99
N VAL A 75 -1.93 -7.78 -9.52
CA VAL A 75 -0.82 -7.02 -8.94
C VAL A 75 -1.31 -6.27 -7.70
N LYS A 76 -0.56 -6.36 -6.60
CA LYS A 76 -0.90 -5.69 -5.34
C LYS A 76 0.31 -4.96 -4.77
N ILE A 77 0.24 -3.64 -4.67
CA ILE A 77 1.28 -2.84 -4.03
C ILE A 77 1.12 -2.95 -2.51
N LEU A 78 2.11 -3.55 -1.83
CA LEU A 78 2.11 -3.70 -0.37
C LEU A 78 2.69 -2.49 0.34
N HIS A 79 3.75 -1.92 -0.23
CA HIS A 79 4.42 -0.74 0.30
C HIS A 79 4.96 0.11 -0.83
N ASP A 80 4.84 1.42 -0.68
CA ASP A 80 5.47 2.38 -1.56
C ASP A 80 6.12 3.51 -0.77
N GLY A 81 7.25 3.99 -1.26
CA GLY A 81 8.00 5.04 -0.59
C GLY A 81 8.96 5.76 -1.53
N ILE A 82 9.44 6.90 -1.04
CA ILE A 82 10.42 7.72 -1.75
C ILE A 82 11.81 7.43 -1.18
N GLY A 83 12.81 7.30 -2.05
CA GLY A 83 14.21 7.05 -1.71
C GLY A 83 14.68 5.64 -2.04
N GLY A 84 15.92 5.33 -1.64
CA GLY A 84 16.53 4.03 -1.88
C GLY A 84 15.90 2.90 -1.07
N VAL A 85 16.19 1.67 -1.49
CA VAL A 85 15.78 0.43 -0.79
C VAL A 85 16.54 0.33 0.53
N ASN A 86 15.83 0.07 1.63
CA ASN A 86 16.41 -0.15 2.95
C ASN A 86 16.22 -1.59 3.44
N GLU A 87 16.82 -1.92 4.59
CA GLU A 87 16.71 -3.27 5.18
C GLU A 87 15.26 -3.66 5.52
N SER A 88 14.45 -2.71 5.99
CA SER A 88 13.04 -2.99 6.31
C SER A 88 12.20 -3.33 5.07
N ASP A 89 12.53 -2.76 3.92
CA ASP A 89 11.88 -3.07 2.64
C ASP A 89 12.23 -4.49 2.21
N VAL A 90 13.51 -4.88 2.32
CA VAL A 90 13.98 -6.24 2.01
C VAL A 90 13.35 -7.27 2.96
N TYR A 91 13.23 -6.94 4.25
CA TYR A 91 12.57 -7.80 5.22
C TYR A 91 11.08 -7.98 4.90
N LEU A 92 10.37 -6.89 4.56
CA LEU A 92 8.97 -6.94 4.16
C LEU A 92 8.77 -7.76 2.88
N ALA A 93 9.67 -7.61 1.91
CA ALA A 93 9.67 -8.38 0.67
C ALA A 93 9.82 -9.88 0.95
N SER A 94 10.81 -10.26 1.76
CA SER A 94 11.07 -11.65 2.11
C SER A 94 9.93 -12.29 2.89
N ALA A 95 9.32 -11.55 3.83
CA ALA A 95 8.21 -12.06 4.63
C ALA A 95 6.93 -12.27 3.82
N SER A 96 6.73 -11.45 2.78
CA SER A 96 5.50 -11.42 1.98
C SER A 96 5.67 -12.07 0.60
N ASN A 97 6.85 -12.62 0.29
CA ASN A 97 7.24 -13.09 -1.04
C ASN A 97 6.98 -12.05 -2.14
N ALA A 98 7.23 -10.78 -1.80
CA ALA A 98 7.05 -9.63 -2.68
C ALA A 98 8.31 -9.32 -3.48
N ILE A 99 8.12 -8.66 -4.62
CA ILE A 99 9.19 -8.18 -5.51
C ILE A 99 9.44 -6.70 -5.25
#